data_AF-A0A317MAH4-F1
#
_entry.id   AF-A0A317MAH4-F1
#
_cell.length_a   1.000
_cell.length_b   1.000
_cell.length_c   1.000
_cell.angle_alpha   90.00
_cell.angle_beta   90.00
_cell.angle_gamma   90.00
#
_symmetry.space_group_name_H-M   'P 1'
#
loop_
_entity.id
_entity.type
_entity.pdbx_description
1 polymer ?
#
loop_
_entity_poly.entity_id
_entity_poly.type
_entity_poly.pdbx_seq_one_letter_code
_entity_poly.pdbx_strand_id
1 'polypeptide(L)'
;MLATLPSSQDYVPAYASKQHGCINIADANFNCYYFEAEKIITTNGWAFPKPTYSYANWIDEFNQISFEDQYAFEGIDYEQIGRLTEIEFLNLVKCFVTAPNIKNKYKRILERITY
;
A
#
# COMPACT_ATOMS: atom_id res chain seq x y z
N MET A 1 -14.03 -0.05 4.43
CA MET A 1 -12.85 0.54 3.75
C MET A 1 -11.71 -0.48 3.73
N LEU A 2 -10.93 -0.57 2.65
CA LEU A 2 -9.69 -1.37 2.63
C LEU A 2 -8.50 -0.45 2.89
N ALA A 3 -7.59 -0.87 3.75
CA ALA A 3 -6.34 -0.15 3.99
C ALA A 3 -5.18 -1.12 4.25
N THR A 4 -3.97 -0.62 4.07
CA THR A 4 -2.72 -1.31 4.43
C THR A 4 -1.82 -0.31 5.14
N LEU A 5 -1.07 -0.78 6.13
CA LEU A 5 -0.14 0.07 6.88
C LEU A 5 1.25 -0.01 6.24
N PRO A 6 1.73 1.07 5.59
CA PRO A 6 3.09 1.12 5.11
C PRO A 6 4.08 1.08 6.28
N SER A 7 5.20 0.39 6.11
CA SER A 7 6.24 0.27 7.12
C SER A 7 7.62 0.54 6.55
N SER A 8 8.48 1.16 7.35
CA SER A 8 9.90 1.29 7.04
C SER A 8 10.70 0.02 7.37
N GLN A 9 10.05 -0.99 7.95
CA GLN A 9 10.67 -2.29 8.18
C GLN A 9 10.71 -3.09 6.88
N ASP A 10 11.90 -3.61 6.58
CA ASP A 10 12.20 -4.35 5.38
C ASP A 10 12.15 -5.86 5.65
N TYR A 11 11.12 -6.50 5.11
CA TYR A 11 10.96 -7.95 5.10
C TYR A 11 11.19 -8.54 3.71
N VAL A 12 11.73 -7.76 2.77
CA VAL A 12 12.06 -8.25 1.42
C VAL A 12 13.22 -9.25 1.53
N PRO A 13 13.10 -10.45 0.94
CA PRO A 13 14.18 -11.43 0.97
C PRO A 13 15.50 -10.85 0.44
N ALA A 14 16.61 -11.16 1.11
CA ALA A 14 17.91 -10.53 0.85
C ALA A 14 18.44 -10.72 -0.59
N TYR A 15 18.01 -11.78 -1.28
CA TYR A 15 18.40 -12.05 -2.67
C TYR A 15 17.60 -11.24 -3.70
N ALA A 16 16.50 -10.58 -3.29
CA ALA A 16 15.65 -9.84 -4.19
C ALA A 16 16.19 -8.42 -4.40
N SER A 17 16.21 -7.98 -5.66
CA SER A 17 16.53 -6.60 -6.01
C SER A 17 15.41 -5.67 -5.52
N LYS A 18 15.79 -4.57 -4.86
CA LYS A 18 14.86 -3.56 -4.36
C LYS A 18 14.83 -2.40 -5.34
N GLN A 19 13.78 -2.35 -6.14
CA GLN A 19 13.50 -1.22 -7.02
C GLN A 19 12.08 -0.73 -6.73
N HIS A 20 11.91 0.59 -6.78
CA HIS A 20 10.61 1.21 -6.58
C HIS A 20 9.53 0.49 -7.43
N GLY A 21 8.42 0.12 -6.79
CA GLY A 21 7.33 -0.59 -7.43
C GLY A 21 7.09 -1.97 -6.82
N CYS A 22 6.56 -2.88 -7.65
CA CYS A 22 6.11 -4.17 -7.19
C CYS A 22 7.27 -5.16 -7.00
N ILE A 23 7.33 -5.77 -5.81
CA ILE A 23 8.21 -6.91 -5.52
C ILE A 23 7.31 -8.11 -5.26
N ASN A 24 7.19 -8.99 -6.25
CA ASN A 24 6.37 -10.19 -6.19
C ASN A 24 7.24 -11.43 -6.40
N ILE A 25 7.36 -12.27 -5.37
CA ILE A 25 8.17 -13.48 -5.39
C ILE A 25 7.24 -14.65 -5.06
N ALA A 26 6.65 -15.22 -6.11
CA ALA A 26 5.65 -16.28 -6.00
C ALA A 26 6.19 -17.51 -5.24
N ASP A 27 7.42 -17.92 -5.53
CA ASP A 27 8.08 -19.07 -4.91
C ASP A 27 8.27 -18.93 -3.39
N ALA A 28 8.40 -17.69 -2.91
CA ALA A 28 8.52 -17.37 -1.49
C ALA A 28 7.19 -16.97 -0.84
N ASN A 29 6.07 -17.05 -1.58
CA ASN A 29 4.76 -16.53 -1.17
C ASN A 29 4.84 -15.09 -0.61
N PHE A 30 5.67 -14.26 -1.24
CA PHE A 30 5.99 -12.92 -0.78
C PHE A 30 5.54 -11.86 -1.79
N ASN A 31 4.91 -10.81 -1.32
CA ASN A 31 4.54 -9.65 -2.13
C ASN A 31 4.53 -8.38 -1.30
N CYS A 32 5.16 -7.34 -1.84
CA CYS A 32 5.04 -5.98 -1.34
C CYS A 32 5.15 -4.98 -2.48
N TYR A 33 4.68 -3.77 -2.22
CA TYR A 33 4.95 -2.61 -3.03
C TYR A 33 5.97 -1.72 -2.31
N TYR A 34 7.12 -1.48 -2.95
CA TYR A 34 8.23 -0.72 -2.40
C TYR A 34 8.18 0.73 -2.90
N PHE A 35 8.05 1.65 -1.95
CA PHE A 35 8.24 3.08 -2.14
C PHE A 35 9.68 3.46 -1.81
N GLU A 36 10.46 3.72 -2.87
CA GLU A 36 11.76 4.38 -2.77
C GLU A 36 11.68 5.71 -2.01
N ALA A 37 12.68 5.97 -1.18
CA ALA A 37 12.76 7.18 -0.37
C ALA A 37 12.84 8.43 -1.27
N GLU A 38 12.20 9.52 -0.86
CA GLU A 38 12.21 10.83 -1.51
C GLU A 38 11.62 10.88 -2.92
N LYS A 39 11.13 9.74 -3.43
CA LYS A 39 10.42 9.70 -4.71
C LYS A 39 8.98 10.19 -4.53
N ILE A 40 8.62 11.22 -5.29
CA ILE A 40 7.27 11.80 -5.27
C ILE A 40 6.26 10.76 -5.76
N ILE A 41 5.27 10.49 -4.91
CA ILE A 41 4.23 9.47 -5.18
C ILE A 41 2.82 10.03 -5.12
N THR A 42 2.63 11.25 -4.63
CA THR A 42 1.32 11.88 -4.49
C THR A 42 1.14 13.07 -5.43
N THR A 43 -0.12 13.46 -5.67
CA THR A 43 -0.50 14.60 -6.51
C THR A 43 -0.07 15.95 -5.94
N ASN A 44 0.15 16.03 -4.62
CA ASN A 44 0.63 17.24 -3.94
C ASN A 44 2.17 17.28 -3.77
N GLY A 45 2.90 16.36 -4.40
CA GLY A 45 4.37 16.39 -4.37
C GLY A 45 5.01 15.74 -3.15
N TRP A 46 4.25 15.02 -2.33
CA TRP A 46 4.75 14.33 -1.14
C TRP A 46 5.44 13.01 -1.49
N ALA A 47 6.44 12.67 -0.67
CA ALA A 47 7.25 11.47 -0.77
C ALA A 47 7.53 10.90 0.63
N PHE A 48 7.72 9.59 0.73
CA PHE A 48 8.18 8.98 1.98
C PHE A 48 9.64 9.40 2.27
N PRO A 49 9.98 9.82 3.49
CA PRO A 49 11.35 10.24 3.83
C PRO A 49 12.32 9.05 3.98
N LYS A 50 11.80 7.82 4.03
CA LYS A 50 12.57 6.59 4.19
C LYS A 50 12.04 5.52 3.24
N PRO A 51 12.86 4.49 2.91
CA PRO A 51 12.38 3.30 2.21
C PRO A 51 11.16 2.75 2.94
N THR A 52 10.05 2.61 2.21
CA THR A 52 8.75 2.25 2.80
C THR A 52 8.09 1.16 1.98
N TYR A 53 7.46 0.21 2.65
CA TYR A 53 6.90 -0.99 2.04
C TYR A 53 5.45 -1.16 2.47
N SER A 54 4.58 -1.44 1.50
CA SER A 54 3.21 -1.90 1.77
C SER A 54 3.09 -3.36 1.39
N TYR A 55 2.75 -4.21 2.36
CA TYR A 55 2.71 -5.65 2.16
C TYR A 55 1.29 -6.15 1.87
N ALA A 56 1.13 -7.00 0.85
CA ALA A 56 -0.20 -7.46 0.44
C ALA A 56 -0.91 -8.30 1.52
N ASN A 57 -0.16 -9.02 2.35
CA ASN A 57 -0.69 -9.79 3.48
C ASN A 57 -1.11 -8.91 4.68
N TRP A 58 -0.77 -7.62 4.67
CA TRP A 58 -1.17 -6.65 5.70
C TRP A 58 -2.37 -5.79 5.28
N ILE A 59 -2.95 -6.05 4.11
CA ILE A 59 -4.21 -5.44 3.73
C ILE A 59 -5.29 -5.95 4.68
N ASP A 60 -6.05 -5.01 5.24
CA ASP A 60 -7.22 -5.33 6.04
C ASP A 60 -8.42 -4.45 5.75
N GLU A 61 -9.56 -4.92 6.24
CA GLU A 61 -10.85 -4.27 6.10
C GLU A 61 -11.21 -3.56 7.40
N PHE A 62 -11.34 -2.24 7.31
CA PHE A 62 -11.75 -1.39 8.40
C PHE A 62 -13.23 -1.06 8.22
N ASN A 63 -14.01 -1.23 9.28
CA ASN A 63 -15.39 -0.76 9.31
C ASN A 63 -15.36 0.77 9.23
N GLN A 64 -15.98 1.32 8.18
CA GLN A 64 -15.95 2.75 7.92
C GLN A 64 -16.62 3.54 9.05
N ILE A 65 -17.77 3.07 9.54
CA ILE A 65 -18.51 3.73 10.64
C ILE A 65 -17.64 3.75 11.90
N SER A 66 -17.04 2.61 12.26
CA SER A 66 -16.18 2.54 13.44
C SER A 66 -14.89 3.35 13.28
N PHE A 67 -14.38 3.48 12.06
CA PHE A 67 -13.19 4.28 11.78
C PHE A 67 -13.49 5.78 11.88
N GLU A 68 -14.61 6.23 11.33
CA GLU A 68 -15.08 7.62 11.42
C GLU A 68 -15.46 8.00 12.86
N ASP A 69 -16.07 7.08 13.62
CA ASP A 69 -16.40 7.29 15.04
C ASP A 69 -15.13 7.35 15.92
N GLN A 70 -14.10 6.55 15.59
CA GLN A 70 -12.86 6.49 16.37
C GLN A 70 -11.88 7.62 16.02
N TYR A 71 -11.87 8.07 14.77
CA TYR A 71 -10.99 9.12 14.25
C TYR A 71 -11.86 10.24 13.65
N ALA A 72 -12.56 10.98 14.52
CA ALA A 72 -13.59 11.92 14.10
C ALA A 72 -13.01 13.28 13.64
N PHE A 73 -11.81 13.65 14.11
CA PHE A 73 -11.26 14.99 13.89
C PHE A 73 -9.92 14.98 13.14
N GLU A 74 -9.94 15.44 11.89
CA GLU A 74 -8.74 15.72 11.10
C GLU A 74 -7.89 16.82 11.77
N GLY A 75 -6.57 16.58 11.87
CA GLY A 75 -5.62 17.45 12.57
C GLY A 75 -5.44 17.13 14.07
N ILE A 76 -6.26 16.25 14.63
CA ILE A 76 -6.09 15.72 16.00
C ILE A 76 -5.86 14.22 15.94
N ASP A 77 -6.78 13.48 15.30
CA ASP A 77 -6.79 12.02 15.28
C ASP A 77 -6.04 11.45 14.07
N TYR A 78 -6.03 12.18 12.96
CA TYR A 78 -5.30 11.82 11.74
C TYR A 78 -4.96 13.06 10.89
N GLU A 79 -4.02 12.91 9.96
CA GLU A 79 -3.68 13.92 8.95
C GLU A 79 -3.76 13.28 7.56
N GLN A 80 -4.43 13.94 6.62
CA GLN A 80 -4.41 13.54 5.21
C GLN A 80 -3.11 14.01 4.54
N ILE A 81 -2.15 13.11 4.39
CA ILE A 81 -0.86 13.40 3.73
C ILE A 81 -1.02 13.75 2.24
N GLY A 82 -1.91 13.06 1.54
CA GLY A 82 -2.17 13.31 0.11
C GLY A 82 -2.83 12.13 -0.59
N ARG A 83 -3.04 12.27 -1.90
CA ARG A 83 -3.56 11.23 -2.80
C ARG A 83 -2.43 10.75 -3.70
N LEU A 84 -2.26 9.43 -3.84
CA LEU A 84 -1.30 8.87 -4.80
C LEU A 84 -1.58 9.40 -6.22
N THR A 85 -0.53 9.56 -7.02
CA THR A 85 -0.71 9.82 -8.46
C THR A 85 -1.42 8.63 -9.11
N GLU A 86 -2.11 8.87 -10.23
CA GLU A 86 -2.82 7.81 -10.96
C GLU A 86 -1.90 6.64 -11.32
N ILE A 87 -0.70 6.95 -11.83
CA ILE A 87 0.30 5.95 -12.21
C ILE A 87 0.69 5.10 -11.00
N GLU A 88 0.99 5.76 -9.88
CA GLU A 88 1.43 5.09 -8.66
C GLU A 88 0.33 4.20 -8.07
N PHE A 89 -0.89 4.72 -8.04
CA PHE A 89 -2.06 4.00 -7.57
C PHE A 89 -2.33 2.75 -8.41
N LEU A 90 -2.34 2.88 -9.74
CA LEU A 90 -2.56 1.75 -10.65
C LEU A 90 -1.46 0.70 -10.53
N ASN A 91 -0.19 1.12 -10.38
CA ASN A 91 0.93 0.20 -10.16
C ASN A 91 0.79 -0.57 -8.85
N LEU A 92 0.40 0.11 -7.76
CA LEU A 92 0.17 -0.51 -6.46
C LEU A 92 -0.99 -1.51 -6.51
N VAL A 93 -2.14 -1.12 -7.07
CA VAL A 93 -3.31 -2.00 -7.20
C VAL A 93 -2.96 -3.22 -8.04
N LYS A 94 -2.29 -3.04 -9.18
CA LYS A 94 -1.83 -4.14 -10.04
C LYS A 94 -0.88 -5.09 -9.29
N CYS A 95 0.02 -4.55 -8.47
CA CYS A 95 0.93 -5.36 -7.67
C CYS A 95 0.16 -6.28 -6.71
N PHE A 96 -0.82 -5.74 -5.99
CA PHE A 96 -1.59 -6.49 -5.00
C PHE A 96 -2.59 -7.49 -5.62
N VAL A 97 -3.17 -7.18 -6.78
CA VAL A 97 -4.04 -8.14 -7.50
C VAL A 97 -3.25 -9.38 -7.95
N THR A 98 -1.96 -9.24 -8.24
CA THR A 98 -1.08 -10.34 -8.64
C THR A 98 -0.36 -11.03 -7.47
N ALA A 99 -0.61 -10.59 -6.24
CA ALA A 99 0.03 -11.15 -5.06
C ALA A 99 -0.45 -12.59 -4.78
N PRO A 100 0.45 -13.54 -4.49
CA PRO A 100 0.09 -14.91 -4.12
C PRO A 100 -0.51 -15.00 -2.70
N ASN A 101 -0.18 -14.05 -1.83
CA ASN A 101 -0.48 -14.07 -0.40
C ASN A 101 -1.65 -13.15 0.01
N ILE A 102 -2.42 -12.61 -0.94
CA ILE A 102 -3.59 -11.78 -0.67
C ILE A 102 -4.86 -12.63 -0.50
N LYS A 103 -5.75 -12.24 0.41
CA LYS A 103 -7.07 -12.89 0.54
C LYS A 103 -7.91 -12.65 -0.71
N ASN A 104 -8.55 -13.69 -1.24
CA ASN A 104 -9.40 -13.62 -2.45
C ASN A 104 -10.48 -12.53 -2.39
N LYS A 105 -11.04 -12.24 -1.20
CA LYS A 105 -12.03 -11.16 -1.04
C LYS A 105 -11.43 -9.78 -1.39
N TYR A 106 -10.20 -9.52 -0.98
CA TYR A 106 -9.51 -8.24 -1.24
C TYR A 106 -9.14 -8.13 -2.71
N LYS A 107 -8.64 -9.21 -3.32
CA LYS A 107 -8.34 -9.26 -4.76
C LYS A 107 -9.55 -8.86 -5.61
N ARG A 108 -10.73 -9.43 -5.34
CA ARG A 108 -11.98 -9.11 -6.06
C ARG A 108 -12.41 -7.65 -5.91
N ILE A 109 -12.12 -7.04 -4.76
CA ILE A 109 -12.42 -5.62 -4.53
C ILE A 109 -11.44 -4.78 -5.34
N LEU A 110 -10.13 -5.04 -5.21
CA LEU A 110 -9.06 -4.32 -5.93
C LEU A 110 -9.24 -4.38 -7.46
N GLU A 111 -9.69 -5.50 -8.02
CA GLU A 111 -9.97 -5.66 -9.46
C GLU A 111 -11.08 -4.73 -9.98
N ARG A 112 -11.92 -4.19 -9.10
CA ARG A 112 -13.05 -3.31 -9.45
C ARG A 112 -12.79 -1.85 -9.14
N ILE A 113 -11.66 -1.53 -8.50
CA ILE A 113 -11.33 -0.16 -8.11
C ILE A 113 -10.81 0.61 -9.32
N THR A 114 -11.30 1.84 -9.45
CA THR A 114 -10.83 2.85 -10.40
C THR A 114 -10.14 3.98 -9.65
N TYR A 115 -9.22 4.69 -10.30
CA TYR A 115 -8.53 5.84 -9.72
C TYR A 115 -9.50 6.95 -9.32
#